data_AF-A0A8J6XSV6-F1
#
_entry.id   AF-A0A8J6XSV6-F1
#
_cell.length_a   1.000
_cell.length_b   1.000
_cell.length_c   1.000
_cell.angle_alpha   90.00
_cell.angle_beta   90.00
_cell.angle_gamma   90.00
#
_symmetry.space_group_name_H-M   'P 1'
#
loop_
_entity.id
_entity.type
_entity.pdbx_description
1 polymer ?
#
loop_
_entity_poly.entity_id
_entity_poly.type
_entity_poly.pdbx_seq_one_letter_code
_entity_poly.pdbx_strand_id
1 'polypeptide(L)'
;MLTRENLLTKITVDVSTWSKSRTLLYHAIQMARADQNYSLEEQNAVKKAAKLLKVEDDIALAIHRLVETEEAVTALRKALLQTEVLA
;
A
#
# COMPACT_ATOMS: atom_id res chain seq x y z
N MET A 1 1.26 -17.77 -23.13
CA MET A 1 0.44 -17.41 -21.95
C MET A 1 1.36 -16.74 -20.94
N LEU A 2 1.17 -15.46 -20.60
CA LEU A 2 2.00 -14.78 -19.59
C LEU A 2 1.50 -15.16 -18.20
N THR A 3 2.32 -15.84 -17.40
CA THR A 3 2.02 -16.11 -15.99
C THR A 3 2.28 -14.85 -15.16
N ARG A 4 1.58 -14.70 -14.04
CA ARG A 4 1.66 -13.52 -13.15
C ARG A 4 3.09 -13.29 -12.63
N GLU A 5 3.84 -14.36 -12.43
CA GLU A 5 5.26 -14.37 -12.04
C GLU A 5 6.16 -13.76 -13.11
N ASN A 6 5.88 -14.03 -14.39
CA ASN A 6 6.63 -13.48 -15.53
C ASN A 6 6.41 -11.99 -15.75
N LEU A 7 5.38 -11.39 -15.15
CA LEU A 7 5.14 -9.95 -15.19
C LEU A 7 5.95 -9.22 -14.11
N LEU A 8 6.13 -9.83 -12.94
CA LEU A 8 6.91 -9.24 -11.85
C LEU A 8 8.39 -9.06 -12.23
N THR A 9 8.95 -9.98 -13.01
CA THR A 9 10.34 -9.91 -13.50
C THR A 9 10.57 -8.80 -14.52
N LYS A 10 9.51 -8.29 -15.16
CA LYS A 10 9.58 -7.21 -16.16
C LYS A 10 9.45 -5.81 -15.56
N ILE A 11 9.11 -5.69 -14.28
CA ILE A 11 9.05 -4.39 -13.61
C ILE A 11 10.49 -3.87 -13.49
N THR A 12 10.82 -2.79 -14.19
CA THR A 12 12.09 -2.05 -14.09
C THR A 12 11.84 -0.76 -13.32
N VAL A 13 12.68 -0.45 -12.32
CA VAL A 13 12.74 0.88 -11.70
C VAL A 13 14.16 1.35 -11.85
N ASP A 14 14.30 2.57 -12.35
CA ASP A 14 15.57 3.21 -12.68
C ASP A 14 16.14 3.98 -11.48
N VAL A 15 15.74 3.60 -10.26
CA VAL A 15 16.13 4.27 -9.02
C VAL A 15 16.72 3.22 -8.09
N SER A 16 18.03 3.27 -7.88
CA SER A 16 18.80 2.28 -7.12
C SER A 16 18.34 2.14 -5.67
N THR A 17 17.74 3.19 -5.10
CA THR A 17 17.22 3.22 -3.71
C THR A 17 15.82 2.62 -3.57
N TRP A 18 15.13 2.26 -4.67
CA TRP A 18 13.75 1.77 -4.63
C TRP A 18 13.67 0.24 -4.67
N SER A 19 13.04 -0.33 -3.65
CA SER A 19 12.70 -1.76 -3.64
C SER A 19 11.36 -1.99 -4.33
N LYS A 20 11.39 -2.55 -5.55
CA LYS A 20 10.20 -2.94 -6.35
C LYS A 20 9.14 -3.65 -5.52
N SER A 21 9.56 -4.64 -4.74
CA SER A 21 8.69 -5.45 -3.89
C SER A 21 7.99 -4.61 -2.82
N ARG A 22 8.73 -3.72 -2.15
CA ARG A 22 8.19 -2.88 -1.08
C ARG A 22 7.25 -1.80 -1.63
N THR A 23 7.62 -1.16 -2.73
CA THR A 23 6.78 -0.16 -3.41
C THR A 23 5.49 -0.78 -3.96
N LEU A 24 5.57 -1.98 -4.55
CA LEU A 24 4.38 -2.68 -5.04
C LEU A 24 3.46 -3.11 -3.89
N LEU A 25 4.03 -3.57 -2.78
CA LEU A 25 3.27 -3.92 -1.58
C LEU A 25 2.58 -2.69 -0.98
N TYR A 26 3.28 -1.55 -0.92
CA TYR A 26 2.72 -0.27 -0.48
C TYR A 26 1.48 0.12 -1.31
N HIS A 27 1.59 0.09 -2.64
CA HIS A 27 0.44 0.40 -3.50
C HIS A 27 -0.68 -0.64 -3.38
N ALA A 28 -0.36 -1.92 -3.22
CA ALA A 28 -1.36 -2.96 -2.99
C ALA A 28 -2.15 -2.71 -1.70
N ILE A 29 -1.49 -2.26 -0.63
CA ILE A 29 -2.14 -1.91 0.64
C ILE A 29 -3.03 -0.68 0.47
N GLN A 30 -2.55 0.36 -0.21
CA GLN A 30 -3.37 1.55 -0.49
C GLN A 30 -4.64 1.22 -1.29
N MET A 31 -4.51 0.38 -2.34
CA MET A 31 -5.66 -0.05 -3.14
C MET A 31 -6.65 -0.89 -2.32
N ALA A 32 -6.15 -1.80 -1.47
CA ALA A 32 -6.97 -2.66 -0.63
C ALA A 32 -7.66 -1.92 0.54
N ARG A 33 -7.31 -0.65 0.79
CA ARG A 33 -7.95 0.18 1.83
C ARG A 33 -8.84 1.28 1.26
N ALA A 34 -8.92 1.38 -0.08
CA ALA A 34 -9.59 2.47 -0.77
C ALA A 34 -11.11 2.52 -0.51
N ASP A 35 -11.73 1.40 -0.18
CA ASP A 35 -13.17 1.29 0.11
C ASP A 35 -13.53 1.59 1.58
N GLN A 36 -12.56 2.07 2.37
CA GLN A 36 -12.67 2.38 3.80
C GLN A 36 -13.01 1.17 4.71
N ASN A 37 -13.12 -0.05 4.17
CA ASN A 37 -13.46 -1.23 4.92
C ASN A 37 -12.38 -2.29 4.78
N TYR A 38 -11.26 -2.10 5.48
CA TYR A 38 -10.13 -3.01 5.43
C TYR A 38 -10.41 -4.36 6.12
N SER A 39 -11.07 -5.24 5.37
CA SER A 39 -11.60 -6.52 5.83
C SER A 39 -10.51 -7.54 6.17
N LEU A 40 -10.86 -8.59 6.91
CA LEU A 40 -9.93 -9.67 7.22
C LEU A 40 -9.47 -10.41 5.95
N GLU A 41 -10.29 -10.43 4.90
CA GLU A 41 -9.95 -11.04 3.61
C GLU A 41 -8.85 -10.24 2.91
N GLU A 42 -8.95 -8.92 2.89
CA GLU A 42 -7.94 -8.03 2.31
C GLU A 42 -6.64 -8.04 3.10
N GLN A 43 -6.73 -8.09 4.43
CA GLN A 43 -5.58 -8.32 5.29
C GLN A 43 -4.85 -9.61 4.93
N ASN A 44 -5.59 -10.69 4.70
CA ASN A 44 -5.02 -11.97 4.29
C ASN A 44 -4.47 -11.93 2.85
N ALA A 45 -5.10 -11.20 1.94
CA ALA A 45 -4.62 -11.00 0.58
C ALA A 45 -3.29 -10.22 0.54
N VAL A 46 -3.19 -9.15 1.33
CA VAL A 46 -1.95 -8.37 1.50
C VAL A 46 -0.84 -9.23 2.10
N LYS A 47 -1.13 -10.04 3.14
CA LYS A 47 -0.15 -10.97 3.71
C LYS A 47 0.34 -12.00 2.69
N LYS A 48 -0.56 -12.53 1.85
CA LYS A 48 -0.19 -13.42 0.74
C LYS A 48 0.70 -12.69 -0.28
N ALA A 49 0.38 -11.45 -0.62
CA ALA A 49 1.18 -10.63 -1.53
C ALA A 49 2.58 -10.35 -0.97
N ALA A 50 2.71 -10.03 0.32
CA ALA A 50 4.01 -9.83 0.98
C ALA A 50 4.90 -11.08 0.87
N LYS A 51 4.33 -12.27 1.12
CA LYS A 51 5.04 -13.55 0.97
C LYS A 51 5.48 -13.81 -0.47
N LEU A 52 4.62 -13.55 -1.46
CA LEU A 52 4.95 -13.71 -2.88
C LEU A 52 6.06 -12.75 -3.33
N LEU A 53 6.06 -11.54 -2.78
CA LEU A 53 7.06 -10.51 -3.09
C LEU A 53 8.36 -10.66 -2.27
N LYS A 54 8.43 -11.68 -1.42
CA LYS A 54 9.56 -11.96 -0.51
C LYS A 54 9.92 -10.76 0.36
N VAL A 55 8.89 -10.06 0.86
CA VAL A 55 9.06 -8.98 1.84
C VAL A 55 8.94 -9.58 3.24
N GLU A 56 9.86 -9.20 4.12
CA GLU A 56 9.86 -9.65 5.52
C GLU A 56 8.62 -9.12 6.27
N ASP A 57 8.11 -9.89 7.23
CA ASP A 57 6.84 -9.59 7.91
C ASP A 57 6.88 -8.29 8.71
N ASP A 58 8.04 -7.96 9.28
CA ASP A 58 8.29 -6.70 10.00
C ASP A 58 8.24 -5.48 9.06
N ILE A 59 8.83 -5.59 7.87
CA ILE A 59 8.77 -4.57 6.82
C ILE A 59 7.35 -4.44 6.28
N ALA A 60 6.65 -5.56 6.05
CA ALA A 60 5.27 -5.53 5.60
C ALA A 60 4.36 -4.84 6.62
N LEU A 61 4.58 -5.09 7.92
CA LEU A 61 3.89 -4.41 9.01
C LEU A 61 4.23 -2.91 9.04
N ALA A 62 5.50 -2.54 8.88
CA ALA A 62 5.92 -1.14 8.85
C ALA A 62 5.27 -0.38 7.68
N ILE A 63 5.23 -0.99 6.49
CA ILE A 63 4.56 -0.40 5.31
C ILE A 63 3.06 -0.25 5.55
N HIS A 64 2.42 -1.24 6.19
CA HIS A 64 1.01 -1.12 6.55
C HIS A 64 0.75 0.09 7.48
N ARG A 65 1.58 0.27 8.52
CA ARG A 65 1.46 1.41 9.44
C ARG A 65 1.75 2.76 8.77
N LEU A 66 2.66 2.78 7.80
CA LEU A 66 2.91 3.95 6.99
C LEU A 66 1.64 4.39 6.24
N VAL A 67 0.99 3.47 5.51
CA VAL A 67 -0.24 3.78 4.77
C VAL A 67 -1.35 4.27 5.69
N GLU A 68 -1.55 3.61 6.83
CA GLU A 68 -2.53 4.02 7.84
C GLU A 68 -2.27 5.45 8.34
N THR A 69 -1.01 5.81 8.56
CA THR A 69 -0.62 7.15 9.00
C THR A 69 -0.84 8.20 7.90
N GLU A 70 -0.52 7.87 6.65
CA GLU A 70 -0.76 8.76 5.51
C GLU A 70 -2.24 9.04 5.27
N GLU A 71 -3.10 8.03 5.45
CA GLU A 71 -4.55 8.17 5.42
C GLU A 71 -5.03 9.12 6.54
N ALA A 72 -4.54 8.92 7.76
CA ALA A 72 -4.89 9.77 8.90
C ALA A 72 -4.44 11.23 8.69
N VAL A 73 -3.22 11.44 8.19
CA VAL A 73 -2.71 12.79 7.85
C VAL A 73 -3.55 13.42 6.74
N THR A 74 -3.95 12.64 5.73
CA THR A 74 -4.81 13.11 4.65
C THR A 74 -6.20 13.52 5.17
N ALA A 75 -6.79 12.72 6.06
CA ALA A 75 -8.07 13.02 6.70
C ALA A 75 -7.96 14.28 7.58
N LEU A 76 -6.91 14.40 8.38
CA LEU A 76 -6.63 15.58 9.20
C LEU A 76 -6.50 16.84 8.33
N ARG A 77 -5.74 16.75 7.22
CA ARG A 77 -5.60 17.85 6.26
C ARG A 77 -6.96 18.29 5.70
N LYS A 78 -7.82 17.33 5.35
CA LYS A 78 -9.18 17.63 4.88
C LYS A 78 -10.00 18.31 5.97
N ALA A 79 -10.01 17.77 7.18
CA ALA A 79 -10.77 18.33 8.30
C ALA A 79 -10.35 19.77 8.66
N LEU A 80 -9.05 20.08 8.60
CA LEU A 80 -8.52 21.41 8.92
C LEU A 80 -8.70 22.44 7.80
N LEU A 81 -8.65 22.02 6.54
CA LEU A 81 -8.58 22.94 5.38
C LEU A 81 -9.84 22.95 4.51
N GLN A 82 -10.72 21.95 4.62
CA GLN A 82 -11.99 21.86 3.89
C GLN A 82 -13.17 22.25 4.78
N THR A 83 -13.05 23.39 5.46
CA THR A 83 -14.20 23.99 6.14
C THR A 83 -15.11 24.64 5.12
N GLU A 84 -16.42 24.36 5.16
CA GLU A 84 -17.39 25.34 4.66
C GLU A 84 -17.13 26.63 5.45
N VAL A 85 -16.93 27.74 4.74
CA VAL A 85 -16.82 29.05 5.37
C VAL A 85 -18.05 29.20 6.26
N LEU A 86 -17.85 29.33 7.58
CA LEU A 86 -18.91 29.75 8.48
C LEU A 86 -19.39 31.12 8.01
N ALA A 87 -20.44 31.14 7.21
CA ALA A 87 -21.14 32.32 6.76
C ALA A 87 -22.13 32.79 7.84
#